data_AF-A0A1V1NTP3-F1
#
_entry.id   AF-A0A1V1NTP3-F1
#
_cell.length_a   1.000
_cell.length_b   1.000
_cell.length_c   1.000
_cell.angle_alpha   90.00
_cell.angle_beta   90.00
_cell.angle_gamma   90.00
#
_symmetry.space_group_name_H-M   'P 1'
#
loop_
_entity.id
_entity.type
_entity.pdbx_description
1 polymer ?
#
loop_
_entity_poly.entity_id
_entity_poly.type
_entity_poly.pdbx_seq_one_letter_code
_entity_poly.pdbx_strand_id
1 'polypeptide(L)'
;MLSYEITQDRIRFLKNFYSDCQRKWDLLLSFSEDKKNYIQQQSLVSNIGASTRIENAVLTDSEIAWINTEISTRQKESFSQIKKVVTDKLSKDKERSLEEVAGYRDALQIINQNAPSFFPLTESAICP
;
A
#
# COMPACT_ATOMS: atom_id res chain seq x y z
N MET A 1 31.32 -20.85 -3.86
CA MET A 1 30.04 -20.63 -4.56
C MET A 1 28.98 -21.40 -3.80
N LEU A 2 28.13 -20.73 -3.04
CA LEU A 2 27.01 -21.38 -2.34
C LEU A 2 25.98 -21.77 -3.39
N SER A 3 25.92 -23.05 -3.79
CA SER A 3 24.82 -23.53 -4.62
C SER A 3 23.59 -23.67 -3.73
N TYR A 4 22.69 -22.70 -3.78
CA TYR A 4 21.40 -22.81 -3.13
C TYR A 4 20.50 -23.70 -3.97
N GLU A 5 20.44 -24.99 -3.65
CA GLU A 5 19.49 -25.91 -4.29
C GLU A 5 18.12 -25.75 -3.63
N ILE A 6 17.13 -25.29 -4.41
CA ILE A 6 15.75 -25.20 -3.95
C ILE A 6 15.21 -26.63 -3.82
N THR A 7 14.80 -27.01 -2.62
CA THR A 7 14.26 -28.35 -2.35
C THR A 7 12.97 -28.62 -3.14
N GLN A 8 12.69 -29.90 -3.44
CA GLN A 8 11.46 -30.29 -4.15
C GLN A 8 10.19 -29.85 -3.41
N ASP A 9 10.22 -29.83 -2.07
CA ASP A 9 9.10 -29.33 -1.27
C ASP A 9 8.90 -27.81 -1.45
N ARG A 10 9.98 -27.03 -1.51
CA ARG A 10 9.91 -25.59 -1.81
C ARG A 10 9.40 -25.34 -3.23
N ILE A 11 9.85 -26.14 -4.20
CA ILE A 11 9.34 -26.06 -5.59
C ILE A 11 7.83 -26.33 -5.61
N ARG A 12 7.38 -27.38 -4.92
CA ARG A 12 5.94 -27.71 -4.82
C ARG A 12 5.15 -26.58 -4.16
N PHE A 13 5.66 -26.03 -3.06
CA PHE A 13 5.05 -24.88 -2.38
C PHE A 13 4.92 -23.67 -3.32
N LEU A 14 5.99 -23.30 -4.03
CA LEU A 14 5.98 -22.16 -4.95
C LEU A 14 4.97 -22.36 -6.09
N LYS A 15 4.87 -23.56 -6.65
CA LYS A 15 3.87 -23.88 -7.69
C LYS A 15 2.43 -23.74 -7.17
N ASN A 16 2.18 -24.22 -5.95
CA ASN A 16 0.86 -24.10 -5.33
C ASN A 16 0.52 -22.62 -5.06
N PHE A 17 1.47 -21.88 -4.48
CA PHE A 17 1.32 -20.45 -4.23
C PHE A 17 1.06 -19.66 -5.51
N TYR A 18 1.80 -19.93 -6.58
CA TYR A 18 1.58 -19.31 -7.88
C TYR A 18 0.17 -19.62 -8.41
N SER A 19 -0.28 -20.87 -8.31
CA SER A 19 -1.62 -21.28 -8.74
C SER A 19 -2.73 -20.60 -7.94
N ASP A 20 -2.53 -20.40 -6.63
CA ASP A 20 -3.44 -19.63 -5.78
C ASP A 20 -3.51 -18.17 -6.20
N CYS A 21 -2.37 -17.53 -6.48
CA CYS A 21 -2.29 -16.17 -6.97
C CYS A 21 -3.01 -16.02 -8.32
N GLN A 22 -2.77 -16.94 -9.27
CA GLN A 22 -3.41 -16.91 -10.57
C GLN A 22 -4.93 -17.01 -10.45
N ARG A 23 -5.45 -17.93 -9.61
CA ARG A 23 -6.90 -18.05 -9.39
C ARG A 23 -7.52 -16.77 -8.84
N LYS A 24 -6.84 -16.10 -7.91
CA LYS A 24 -7.30 -14.82 -7.36
C LYS A 24 -7.25 -13.72 -8.40
N TRP A 25 -6.22 -13.71 -9.25
CA TRP A 25 -6.10 -12.76 -10.35
C TRP A 25 -7.23 -12.92 -11.37
N ASP A 26 -7.49 -14.16 -11.81
CA ASP A 26 -8.57 -14.45 -12.77
C ASP A 26 -9.94 -14.07 -12.19
N LEU A 27 -10.17 -14.33 -10.90
CA LEU A 27 -11.37 -13.88 -10.20
C LEU A 27 -11.48 -12.35 -10.17
N LEU A 28 -10.38 -11.65 -9.88
CA LEU A 28 -10.36 -10.19 -9.88
C LEU A 28 -10.67 -9.61 -11.27
N LEU A 29 -10.14 -10.21 -12.34
CA LEU A 29 -10.43 -9.80 -13.72
C LEU A 29 -11.92 -9.91 -14.05
N SER A 30 -12.61 -10.91 -13.48
CA SER A 30 -14.04 -11.13 -13.69
C SER A 30 -14.95 -10.10 -13.01
N PHE A 31 -14.43 -9.30 -12.07
CA PHE A 31 -15.22 -8.30 -11.37
C PHE A 31 -15.52 -7.06 -12.22
N SER A 32 -16.63 -6.38 -11.89
CA SER A 32 -16.94 -5.07 -12.45
C SER A 32 -15.90 -4.03 -12.05
N GLU A 33 -15.80 -2.96 -12.83
CA GLU A 33 -14.85 -1.89 -12.58
C GLU A 33 -15.07 -1.22 -11.22
N ASP A 34 -16.34 -0.98 -10.84
CA ASP A 34 -16.67 -0.42 -9.52
C ASP A 34 -16.16 -1.29 -8.37
N LYS A 35 -16.26 -2.62 -8.52
CA LYS A 35 -15.78 -3.55 -7.50
C LYS A 35 -14.26 -3.61 -7.46
N LYS A 36 -13.58 -3.53 -8.62
CA LYS A 36 -12.12 -3.42 -8.70
C LYS A 36 -11.63 -2.14 -8.02
N ASN A 37 -12.27 -1.02 -8.31
CA ASN A 37 -11.98 0.27 -7.69
C ASN A 37 -12.18 0.23 -6.17
N TYR A 38 -13.28 -0.36 -5.70
CA TYR A 38 -13.52 -0.55 -4.28
C TYR A 38 -12.41 -1.39 -3.62
N ILE A 39 -12.05 -2.54 -4.20
CA ILE A 39 -10.97 -3.40 -3.70
C ILE A 39 -9.64 -2.65 -3.67
N GLN A 40 -9.33 -1.88 -4.71
CA GLN A 40 -8.10 -1.09 -4.77
C GLN A 40 -8.04 -0.04 -3.65
N GLN A 41 -9.15 0.66 -3.39
CA GLN A 41 -9.23 1.62 -2.28
C GLN A 41 -9.06 0.93 -0.91
N GLN A 42 -9.72 -0.21 -0.69
CA GLN A 42 -9.55 -0.96 0.56
C GLN A 42 -8.13 -1.50 0.72
N SER A 43 -7.52 -2.00 -0.36
CA SER A 43 -6.13 -2.46 -0.35
C SER A 43 -5.17 -1.32 -0.05
N LEU A 44 -5.40 -0.13 -0.59
CA LEU A 44 -4.57 1.05 -0.29
C LEU A 44 -4.62 1.38 1.20
N VAL A 45 -5.83 1.52 1.77
CA VAL A 45 -6.03 1.81 3.19
C VAL A 45 -5.40 0.73 4.07
N SER A 46 -5.63 -0.54 3.75
CA SER A 46 -5.09 -1.67 4.51
C SER A 46 -3.57 -1.70 4.47
N ASN A 47 -2.95 -1.46 3.31
CA ASN A 47 -1.49 -1.44 3.18
C ASN A 47 -0.90 -0.28 3.97
N ILE A 48 -1.50 0.91 3.89
CA ILE A 48 -1.04 2.07 4.67
C ILE A 48 -1.11 1.75 6.15
N GLY A 49 -2.28 1.33 6.64
CA GLY A 49 -2.49 1.04 8.06
C GLY A 49 -1.58 -0.06 8.57
N ALA A 50 -1.43 -1.17 7.84
CA ALA A 50 -0.55 -2.26 8.26
C ALA A 50 0.91 -1.82 8.35
N SER A 51 1.43 -1.15 7.32
CA SER A 51 2.82 -0.71 7.29
C SER A 51 3.14 0.36 8.32
N THR A 52 2.27 1.36 8.50
CA THR A 52 2.51 2.39 9.51
C THR A 52 2.32 1.87 10.94
N ARG A 53 1.44 0.88 11.17
CA ARG A 53 1.28 0.25 12.49
C ARG A 53 2.49 -0.59 12.92
N ILE A 54 3.26 -1.14 11.98
CA ILE A 54 4.57 -1.75 12.28
C ILE A 54 5.51 -0.72 12.93
N GLU A 55 5.41 0.55 12.51
CA GLU A 55 6.18 1.68 13.05
C GLU A 55 5.48 2.39 14.23
N ASN A 56 4.44 1.79 14.81
CA ASN A 56 3.64 2.31 15.94
C ASN A 56 2.69 3.48 15.63
N ALA A 57 2.28 3.68 14.37
CA ALA A 57 1.18 4.59 14.08
C ALA A 57 -0.14 4.09 14.71
N VAL A 58 -0.94 5.01 15.27
CA VAL A 58 -2.14 4.67 16.05
C VAL A 58 -3.47 4.96 15.32
N LEU A 59 -3.41 5.24 14.02
CA LEU A 59 -4.58 5.54 13.20
C LEU A 59 -5.33 4.25 12.81
N THR A 60 -6.65 4.31 12.90
CA THR A 60 -7.53 3.22 12.45
C THR A 60 -7.73 3.27 10.93
N ASP A 61 -8.13 2.15 10.34
CA ASP A 61 -8.37 2.08 8.89
C ASP A 61 -9.46 3.07 8.42
N SER A 62 -10.46 3.35 9.24
CA SER A 62 -11.49 4.36 8.95
C SER A 62 -10.92 5.78 8.95
N GLU A 63 -10.03 6.10 9.90
CA GLU A 63 -9.33 7.39 9.93
C GLU A 63 -8.39 7.54 8.74
N ILE A 64 -7.68 6.48 8.35
CA ILE A 64 -6.80 6.45 7.17
C ILE A 64 -7.62 6.64 5.89
N ALA A 65 -8.76 5.97 5.75
CA ALA A 65 -9.65 6.13 4.60
C ALA A 65 -10.16 7.58 4.49
N TRP A 66 -10.53 8.19 5.62
CA TRP A 66 -10.94 9.58 5.68
C TRP A 66 -9.79 10.53 5.31
N ILE A 67 -8.59 10.36 5.89
CA ILE A 67 -7.39 11.14 5.55
C ILE A 67 -7.07 11.05 4.06
N ASN A 68 -7.10 9.84 3.48
CA ASN A 68 -6.89 9.62 2.06
C ASN A 68 -7.91 10.41 1.22
N THR A 69 -9.17 10.45 1.65
CA THR A 69 -10.23 11.22 0.98
C THR A 69 -9.99 12.72 1.06
N GLU A 70 -9.65 13.26 2.23
CA GLU A 70 -9.35 14.69 2.40
C GLU A 70 -8.16 15.13 1.54
N ILE A 71 -7.05 14.37 1.58
CA ILE A 71 -5.86 14.67 0.76
C ILE A 71 -6.21 14.62 -0.74
N SER A 72 -6.96 13.58 -1.16
CA SER A 72 -7.32 13.41 -2.58
C SER A 72 -8.31 14.47 -3.08
N THR A 73 -9.15 15.03 -2.21
CA THR A 73 -10.11 16.09 -2.55
C THR A 73 -9.44 17.46 -2.61
N ARG A 74 -8.40 17.68 -1.79
CA ARG A 74 -7.72 18.96 -1.61
C ARG A 74 -6.37 19.05 -2.32
N GLN A 75 -6.21 18.42 -3.49
CA GLN A 75 -4.93 18.34 -4.22
C GLN A 75 -4.27 19.69 -4.53
N LYS A 76 -5.04 20.80 -4.53
CA LYS A 76 -4.52 22.15 -4.76
C LYS A 76 -3.98 22.82 -3.50
N GLU A 77 -4.27 22.26 -2.32
CA GLU A 77 -3.80 22.78 -1.04
C GLU A 77 -2.44 22.17 -0.69
N SER A 78 -1.60 22.95 -0.02
CA SER A 78 -0.36 22.42 0.56
C SER A 78 -0.67 21.41 1.67
N PHE A 79 0.20 20.42 1.86
CA PHE A 79 0.05 19.47 2.97
C PHE A 79 -0.08 20.18 4.33
N SER A 80 0.58 21.32 4.54
CA SER A 80 0.44 22.10 5.78
C SER A 80 -0.99 22.60 6.04
N GLN A 81 -1.71 23.00 4.98
CA GLN A 81 -3.11 23.42 5.06
C GLN A 81 -4.03 22.23 5.34
N ILE A 82 -3.83 21.13 4.62
CA ILE A 82 -4.61 19.89 4.82
C ILE A 82 -4.35 19.32 6.21
N LYS A 83 -3.09 19.33 6.66
CA LYS A 83 -2.69 18.90 7.99
C LYS A 83 -3.49 19.66 9.03
N LYS A 84 -3.55 21.00 8.99
CA LYS A 84 -4.37 21.78 9.95
C LYS A 84 -5.81 21.29 10.01
N VAL A 85 -6.48 21.17 8.86
CA VAL A 85 -7.88 20.72 8.77
C VAL A 85 -8.10 19.32 9.35
N VAL A 86 -7.14 18.41 9.12
CA VAL A 86 -7.21 17.04 9.60
C VAL A 86 -6.88 16.95 11.09
N THR A 87 -5.89 17.71 11.53
CA THR A 87 -5.41 17.72 12.93
C THR A 87 -6.44 18.32 13.86
N ASP A 88 -7.20 19.34 13.42
CA ASP A 88 -8.31 19.93 14.17
C ASP A 88 -9.42 18.91 14.53
N LYS A 89 -9.47 17.77 13.83
CA LYS A 89 -10.43 16.68 14.05
C LYS A 89 -9.81 15.42 14.67
N LEU A 90 -8.50 15.41 14.89
CA LEU A 90 -7.76 14.31 15.51
C LEU A 90 -7.33 14.68 16.94
N SER A 91 -7.15 13.69 17.79
CA SER A 91 -6.51 13.88 19.09
C SER A 91 -5.02 14.18 18.92
N LYS A 92 -4.44 15.00 19.81
CA LYS A 92 -3.01 15.39 19.80
C LYS A 92 -2.02 14.22 19.70
N ASP A 93 -2.38 13.04 20.22
CA ASP A 93 -1.51 11.87 20.19
C ASP A 93 -1.42 11.22 18.79
N LYS A 94 -2.28 11.62 17.85
CA LYS A 94 -2.37 11.07 16.49
C LYS A 94 -1.71 11.95 15.43
N GLU A 95 -1.24 13.15 15.80
CA GLU A 95 -0.64 14.09 14.84
C GLU A 95 0.65 13.55 14.22
N ARG A 96 1.45 12.83 15.02
CA ARG A 96 2.67 12.16 14.53
C ARG A 96 2.34 11.06 13.52
N SER A 97 1.32 10.26 13.80
CA SER A 97 0.89 9.18 12.90
C SER A 97 0.34 9.71 11.58
N LEU A 98 -0.20 10.93 11.54
CA LEU A 98 -0.72 11.55 10.33
C LEU A 98 0.37 11.77 9.27
N GLU A 99 1.56 12.24 9.68
CA GLU A 99 2.66 12.46 8.74
C GLU A 99 3.19 11.15 8.15
N GLU A 100 3.34 10.12 8.99
CA GLU A 100 3.78 8.79 8.55
C GLU A 100 2.77 8.17 7.59
N VAL A 101 1.47 8.25 7.90
CA VAL A 101 0.38 7.76 7.05
C VAL A 101 0.32 8.52 5.71
N ALA A 102 0.43 9.85 5.74
CA ALA A 102 0.41 10.66 4.53
C ALA A 102 1.64 10.39 3.64
N GLY A 103 2.83 10.31 4.23
CA GLY A 103 4.06 10.02 3.49
C GLY A 103 4.03 8.63 2.84
N TYR A 104 3.58 7.60 3.58
CA TYR A 104 3.50 6.25 3.04
C TYR A 104 2.39 6.10 1.98
N ARG A 105 1.25 6.80 2.16
CA ARG A 105 0.22 6.93 1.12
C ARG A 105 0.82 7.47 -0.18
N ASP A 106 1.58 8.56 -0.12
CA ASP A 106 2.15 9.20 -1.30
C ASP A 106 3.15 8.26 -2.01
N ALA A 107 3.98 7.55 -1.24
CA ALA A 107 4.87 6.53 -1.78
C ALA A 107 4.10 5.42 -2.53
N LEU A 108 3.02 4.90 -1.94
CA LEU A 108 2.18 3.90 -2.59
C LEU A 108 1.45 4.44 -3.83
N GLN A 109 1.03 5.70 -3.83
CA GLN A 109 0.41 6.32 -5.01
C GLN A 109 1.41 6.44 -6.16
N ILE A 110 2.65 6.84 -5.87
CA ILE A 110 3.72 6.90 -6.88
C ILE A 110 3.93 5.51 -7.49
N ILE A 111 4.02 4.46 -6.65
CA ILE A 111 4.18 3.08 -7.11
C ILE A 111 2.99 2.64 -7.98
N ASN A 112 1.76 2.87 -7.53
CA ASN A 112 0.58 2.41 -8.26
C ASN A 112 0.33 3.17 -9.57
N GLN A 113 0.61 4.47 -9.62
CA GLN A 113 0.38 5.30 -10.81
C GLN A 113 1.50 5.15 -11.84
N ASN A 114 2.73 4.95 -11.37
CA ASN A 114 3.91 4.88 -12.25
C ASN A 114 4.49 3.47 -12.33
N ALA A 115 3.74 2.43 -11.91
CA ALA A 115 4.18 1.03 -11.96
C ALA A 115 4.88 0.65 -13.30
N PRO A 116 4.36 1.03 -14.48
CA PRO A 116 4.98 0.68 -15.76
C PRO A 116 6.32 1.39 -16.02
N SER A 117 6.57 2.50 -15.33
CA SER A 117 7.79 3.30 -15.44
C SER A 117 8.93 2.79 -14.55
N PHE A 118 8.66 1.84 -13.65
CA PHE A 118 9.70 1.23 -12.81
C PHE A 118 10.41 0.11 -13.55
N PHE A 119 11.71 -0.01 -13.31
CA PHE A 119 12.48 -1.15 -13.75
C PHE A 119 12.22 -2.36 -12.85
N PRO A 120 12.22 -3.59 -13.39
CA PRO A 120 12.15 -4.79 -12.57
C PRO A 120 13.27 -4.80 -11.52
N LEU A 121 12.95 -5.21 -10.29
CA LEU A 121 13.95 -5.40 -9.25
C LEU A 121 14.88 -6.56 -9.65
N THR A 122 16.14 -6.25 -9.94
CA THR A 122 17.16 -7.25 -10.28
C THR A 122 18.08 -7.54 -9.10
N GLU A 123 18.74 -8.69 -9.09
CA GLU A 123 19.75 -9.03 -8.08
C GLU A 123 20.84 -7.94 -7.96
N SER A 124 21.28 -7.39 -9.10
CA SER A 124 22.25 -6.28 -9.17
C SER A 124 21.76 -4.98 -8.52
N ALA A 125 20.45 -4.84 -8.24
CA ALA A 125 19.89 -3.68 -7.57
C ALA A 125 19.81 -3.86 -6.04
N ILE A 126 19.91 -5.10 -5.53
CA ILE A 126 19.81 -5.42 -4.09
C ILE A 126 21.20 -5.64 -3.48
N CYS A 127 22.11 -6.27 -4.23
CA CYS A 127 23.48 -6.54 -3.81
C CYS A 127 24.46 -5.74 -4.68
N PRO A 128 24.67 -4.44 -4.41
CA PRO A 128 25.72 -3.64 -5.04
C PRO A 128 27.13 -4.08 -4.62
#